data_AF-A0AAI8BWY3-F1
#
_entry.id   AF-A0AAI8BWY3-F1
#
_cell.length_a   1.000
_cell.length_b   1.000
_cell.length_c   1.000
_cell.angle_alpha   90.00
_cell.angle_beta   90.00
_cell.angle_gamma   90.00
#
_symmetry.space_group_name_H-M   'P 1'
#
loop_
_entity.id
_entity.type
_entity.pdbx_description
1 polymer ?
#
loop_
_entity_poly.entity_id
_entity_poly.type
_entity_poly.pdbx_seq_one_letter_code
_entity_poly.pdbx_strand_id
1 'polypeptide(L)'
;MKTKFTLVLVGLFMVMSQFALASFPVERQVVSETVAISDTETMEVATTTLTSPAAVAWSEDQTVAILLWFFLGGFAAHRWFLKSPWYWNVLFIITFGFFFVGWVIDGIEIITGSYPGL
;
A
#
# COMPACT_ATOMS: atom_id res chain seq x y z
N MET A 1 -21.27 25.44 -11.09
CA MET A 1 -21.06 24.64 -9.87
C MET A 1 -19.83 23.73 -9.96
N LYS A 2 -19.46 23.24 -11.15
CA LYS A 2 -18.31 22.33 -11.38
C LYS A 2 -16.94 22.92 -11.01
N THR A 3 -16.68 24.19 -11.34
CA THR A 3 -15.39 24.87 -11.07
C THR A 3 -15.09 25.05 -9.58
N LYS A 4 -16.13 25.20 -8.76
CA LYS A 4 -15.99 25.32 -7.30
C LYS A 4 -15.55 23.99 -6.68
N PHE A 5 -16.10 22.88 -7.18
CA PHE A 5 -15.73 21.55 -6.73
C PHE A 5 -14.29 21.18 -7.11
N THR A 6 -13.86 21.50 -8.34
CA THR A 6 -12.46 21.29 -8.76
C THR A 6 -11.49 22.14 -7.95
N LEU A 7 -11.83 23.39 -7.64
CA LEU A 7 -10.96 24.26 -6.84
C LEU A 7 -10.77 23.73 -5.40
N VAL A 8 -11.82 23.18 -4.80
CA VAL A 8 -11.75 22.55 -3.47
C VAL A 8 -10.89 21.28 -3.50
N LEU A 9 -11.04 20.44 -4.53
CA LEU A 9 -10.24 19.22 -4.69
C LEU A 9 -8.74 19.52 -4.85
N VAL A 10 -8.40 20.54 -5.65
CA VAL A 10 -7.01 20.99 -5.84
C VAL A 10 -6.44 21.61 -4.56
N GLY A 11 -7.25 22.39 -3.85
CA GLY A 11 -6.85 22.96 -2.55
C GLY A 11 -6.56 21.89 -1.50
N LEU A 12 -7.40 20.86 -1.40
CA LEU A 12 -7.19 19.73 -0.49
C LEU A 12 -5.89 18.98 -0.82
N PHE A 13 -5.63 18.73 -2.11
CA PHE A 13 -4.40 18.05 -2.54
C PHE A 13 -3.13 18.84 -2.18
N MET A 14 -3.15 20.18 -2.31
CA MET A 14 -2.01 21.05 -1.95
C MET A 14 -1.71 21.10 -0.45
N VAL A 15 -2.72 20.95 0.42
CA VAL A 15 -2.52 20.96 1.88
C VAL A 15 -1.85 19.67 2.38
N MET A 16 -2.12 18.55 1.71
CA MET A 16 -1.58 17.24 2.11
C MET A 16 -0.11 17.03 1.73
N SER A 17 0.47 17.85 0.85
CA SER A 17 1.82 17.63 0.32
C SER A 17 2.96 18.13 1.23
N GLN A 18 2.66 18.68 2.41
CA GLN A 18 3.65 19.41 3.24
C GLN A 18 4.28 18.57 4.36
N PHE A 19 4.04 17.26 4.43
CA PHE A 19 4.55 16.40 5.49
C PHE A 19 5.61 15.41 4.96
N ALA A 20 6.83 15.88 4.76
CA ALA A 20 7.98 15.01 4.46
C ALA A 20 9.19 15.41 5.31
N LEU A 21 9.19 15.00 6.59
CA LEU A 21 10.34 15.09 7.49
C LEU A 21 10.97 13.70 7.61
N ALA A 22 12.03 13.44 6.84
CA ALA A 22 12.85 12.25 6.95
C ALA A 22 14.23 12.64 7.48
N SER A 23 14.37 12.68 8.81
CA SER A 23 15.67 12.73 9.48
C SER A 23 15.71 11.59 10.49
N PHE A 24 16.27 10.46 10.07
CA PHE A 24 16.48 9.30 10.93
C PHE A 24 17.99 9.22 11.23
N PRO A 25 18.42 9.27 12.51
CA PRO A 25 19.82 9.07 12.87
C PRO A 25 20.34 7.73 12.33
N VAL A 26 21.51 7.74 11.68
CA VAL A 26 22.15 6.53 11.14
C VAL A 26 23.22 6.05 12.11
N GLU A 27 22.94 4.95 12.82
CA GLU A 27 23.97 4.21 13.57
C GLU A 27 24.67 3.23 12.63
N ARG A 28 25.99 3.35 12.46
CA ARG A 28 26.77 2.43 11.64
C ARG A 28 27.10 1.18 12.46
N GLN A 29 26.46 0.06 12.16
CA GLN A 29 26.93 -1.23 12.65
C GLN A 29 28.01 -1.76 11.71
N VAL A 30 29.26 -1.80 12.18
CA VAL A 30 30.36 -2.47 11.47
C VAL A 30 30.18 -3.98 11.67
N VAL A 31 29.52 -4.63 10.71
CA VAL A 31 29.47 -6.10 10.66
C VAL A 31 30.63 -6.56 9.76
N SER A 32 31.65 -7.14 10.37
CA SER A 32 32.64 -7.95 9.66
C SER A 32 32.06 -9.34 9.46
N GLU A 33 31.78 -9.73 8.22
CA GLU A 33 31.39 -11.10 7.89
C GLU A 33 32.35 -11.65 6.82
N THR A 34 33.03 -12.73 7.19
CA THR A 34 34.00 -13.42 6.34
C THR A 34 33.27 -14.25 5.28
N VAL A 35 33.59 -13.99 4.02
CA VAL A 35 33.16 -14.75 2.86
C VAL A 35 33.76 -16.15 2.88
N ALA A 36 32.91 -17.18 2.83
CA ALA A 36 33.27 -18.51 2.34
C ALA A 36 32.34 -18.88 1.17
N ILE A 37 32.94 -19.14 0.01
CA ILE A 37 32.28 -19.52 -1.24
C ILE A 37 32.25 -21.05 -1.35
N SER A 38 31.11 -21.63 -1.74
CA SER A 38 31.04 -22.97 -2.33
C SER A 38 29.81 -23.12 -3.26
N ASP A 39 30.10 -23.00 -4.56
CA ASP A 39 29.54 -23.67 -5.76
C ASP A 39 28.02 -23.91 -5.99
N THR A 40 27.60 -23.47 -7.19
CA THR A 40 26.54 -24.02 -8.09
C THR A 40 25.07 -23.54 -7.91
N GLU A 41 24.69 -22.44 -8.56
CA GLU A 41 23.69 -22.34 -9.67
C GLU A 41 23.26 -20.87 -9.93
N THR A 42 22.87 -20.61 -11.17
CA THR A 42 22.67 -19.32 -11.82
C THR A 42 21.35 -18.63 -11.41
N MET A 43 21.47 -17.35 -11.03
CA MET A 43 20.49 -16.23 -11.15
C MET A 43 19.00 -16.51 -10.89
N GLU A 44 18.52 -16.18 -9.69
CA GLU A 44 17.22 -15.53 -9.53
C GLU A 44 17.32 -14.36 -8.55
N VAL A 45 16.80 -13.23 -9.03
CA VAL A 45 16.63 -11.91 -8.42
C VAL A 45 16.99 -11.85 -6.93
N ALA A 46 18.09 -11.17 -6.62
CA ALA A 46 18.32 -10.66 -5.28
C ALA A 46 17.14 -9.74 -4.91
N THR A 47 16.16 -10.28 -4.20
CA THR A 47 15.22 -9.46 -3.43
C THR A 47 16.05 -8.86 -2.30
N THR A 48 16.67 -7.73 -2.59
CA THR A 48 17.32 -6.90 -1.58
C THR A 48 16.21 -6.48 -0.63
N THR A 49 16.11 -7.13 0.53
CA THR A 49 15.23 -6.68 1.61
C THR A 49 15.83 -5.38 2.15
N LEU A 50 15.50 -4.27 1.49
CA LEU A 50 15.86 -2.92 1.89
C LEU A 50 15.07 -2.58 3.16
N THR A 51 15.53 -3.10 4.30
CA THR A 51 14.96 -2.78 5.61
C THR A 51 15.49 -1.40 6.01
N SER A 52 14.70 -0.37 5.70
CA SER A 52 14.89 0.96 6.28
C SER A 52 14.19 0.98 7.64
N PRO A 53 14.84 1.50 8.71
CA PRO A 53 14.19 1.73 10.00
C PRO A 53 12.93 2.61 9.92
N ALA A 54 12.73 3.32 8.82
CA ALA A 54 11.57 4.17 8.56
C ALA A 54 10.37 3.44 7.92
N ALA A 55 10.55 2.22 7.42
CA ALA A 55 9.46 1.45 6.83
C ALA A 55 8.62 0.83 7.96
N VAL A 56 7.36 1.26 8.09
CA VAL A 56 6.37 0.52 8.87
C VAL A 56 6.35 -0.91 8.34
N ALA A 57 6.44 -1.91 9.22
CA ALA A 57 6.46 -3.33 8.87
C ALA A 57 5.08 -3.78 8.35
N TRP A 58 4.73 -3.37 7.14
CA TRP A 58 3.60 -3.87 6.37
C TRP A 58 4.05 -5.01 5.47
N SER A 59 3.18 -6.01 5.27
CA SER A 59 3.44 -7.05 4.27
C SER A 59 3.47 -6.43 2.86
N GLU A 60 4.15 -7.11 1.93
CA GLU A 60 4.18 -6.69 0.53
C GLU A 60 2.75 -6.60 -0.04
N ASP A 61 1.92 -7.60 0.26
CA ASP A 61 0.51 -7.65 -0.15
C ASP A 61 -0.30 -6.49 0.45
N GLN A 62 -0.03 -6.10 1.69
CA GLN A 62 -0.68 -4.96 2.34
C GLN A 62 -0.31 -3.64 1.67
N THR A 63 0.97 -3.49 1.30
CA THR A 63 1.48 -2.30 0.60
C THR A 63 0.87 -2.20 -0.80
N VAL A 64 0.74 -3.31 -1.51
CA VAL A 64 0.09 -3.35 -2.82
C VAL A 64 -1.41 -3.06 -2.67
N ALA A 65 -2.09 -3.68 -1.71
CA ALA A 65 -3.52 -3.50 -1.47
C ALA A 65 -3.89 -2.04 -1.17
N ILE A 66 -3.12 -1.33 -0.33
CA ILE A 66 -3.40 0.08 0.00
C ILE A 66 -3.21 0.99 -1.21
N LEU A 67 -2.22 0.69 -2.06
CA LEU A 67 -1.98 1.41 -3.30
C LEU A 67 -3.16 1.23 -4.28
N LEU A 68 -3.61 -0.02 -4.46
CA LEU A 68 -4.77 -0.33 -5.30
C LEU A 68 -6.06 0.29 -4.76
N TRP A 69 -6.24 0.31 -3.44
CA TRP A 69 -7.40 0.92 -2.79
C TRP A 69 -7.47 2.44 -3.03
N PHE A 70 -6.33 3.14 -3.02
CA PHE A 70 -6.30 4.59 -3.23
C PHE A 70 -6.49 4.98 -4.70
N PHE A 71 -5.75 4.36 -5.62
CA PHE A 71 -5.79 4.72 -7.04
C PHE A 71 -6.97 4.10 -7.80
N LEU A 72 -7.33 2.87 -7.46
CA LEU A 72 -8.28 2.05 -8.22
C LEU A 72 -9.37 1.43 -7.32
N GLY A 73 -9.58 1.98 -6.12
CA GLY A 73 -10.56 1.49 -5.14
C GLY A 73 -12.00 1.54 -5.64
N GLY A 74 -12.35 2.51 -6.50
CA GLY A 74 -13.68 2.59 -7.11
C GLY A 74 -14.04 1.39 -8.01
N PHE A 75 -13.04 0.67 -8.53
CA PHE A 75 -13.21 -0.56 -9.30
C PHE A 75 -13.04 -1.83 -8.45
N ALA A 76 -13.02 -1.70 -7.12
CA ALA A 76 -12.75 -2.80 -6.19
C ALA A 76 -11.40 -3.50 -6.43
N ALA A 77 -10.40 -2.80 -6.98
CA ALA A 77 -9.12 -3.42 -7.37
C ALA A 77 -8.38 -4.07 -6.20
N HIS A 78 -8.43 -3.45 -5.01
CA HIS A 78 -7.88 -4.02 -3.78
C HIS A 78 -8.55 -5.35 -3.41
N ARG A 79 -9.87 -5.47 -3.60
CA ARG A 79 -10.62 -6.72 -3.33
C ARG A 79 -10.31 -7.82 -4.35
N TRP A 80 -10.10 -7.44 -5.62
CA TRP A 80 -9.69 -8.38 -6.68
C TRP A 80 -8.29 -8.94 -6.44
N PHE A 81 -7.35 -8.09 -6.03
CA PHE A 81 -5.99 -8.50 -5.67
C PHE A 81 -5.99 -9.49 -4.50
N LEU A 82 -6.77 -9.20 -3.46
CA LEU A 82 -6.90 -10.04 -2.26
C LEU A 82 -7.86 -11.23 -2.45
N LYS A 83 -8.19 -11.59 -3.69
CA LYS A 83 -9.00 -12.77 -4.05
C LYS A 83 -10.37 -12.83 -3.35
N SER A 84 -10.95 -11.68 -3.02
CA SER A 84 -12.30 -11.60 -2.45
C SER A 84 -13.34 -12.18 -3.43
N PRO A 85 -14.46 -12.76 -2.95
CA PRO A 85 -15.43 -13.40 -3.82
C PRO A 85 -16.00 -12.45 -4.88
N TRP A 86 -16.08 -12.92 -6.13
CA TRP A 86 -16.40 -12.09 -7.30
C TRP A 86 -17.75 -11.35 -7.17
N TYR A 87 -18.75 -11.99 -6.57
CA TYR A 87 -20.08 -11.41 -6.37
C TYR A 87 -20.05 -10.17 -5.46
N TRP A 88 -19.21 -10.15 -4.42
CA TRP A 88 -19.04 -8.99 -3.54
C TRP A 88 -18.33 -7.84 -4.25
N ASN A 89 -17.37 -8.14 -5.12
CA ASN A 89 -16.62 -7.11 -5.86
C ASN A 89 -17.52 -6.41 -6.90
N VAL A 90 -18.33 -7.18 -7.64
CA VAL A 90 -19.30 -6.63 -8.60
C VAL A 90 -20.35 -5.77 -7.88
N LEU A 91 -20.84 -6.26 -6.75
CA LEU A 91 -21.83 -5.54 -5.95
C LEU A 91 -21.25 -4.25 -5.35
N PHE A 92 -20.00 -4.27 -4.89
CA PHE A 92 -19.27 -3.09 -4.43
C PHE A 92 -19.18 -2.02 -5.54
N ILE A 93 -18.85 -2.40 -6.78
CA ILE A 93 -18.75 -1.46 -7.91
C ILE A 93 -20.12 -0.84 -8.23
N ILE A 94 -21.18 -1.65 -8.34
CA ILE A 94 -22.53 -1.18 -8.68
C ILE A 94 -23.09 -0.24 -7.61
N THR A 95 -22.71 -0.45 -6.35
CA THR A 95 -23.14 0.36 -5.19
C THR A 95 -22.19 1.52 -4.88
N PHE A 96 -21.22 1.82 -5.75
CA PHE A 96 -20.18 2.83 -5.54
C PHE A 96 -19.45 2.65 -4.19
N GLY A 97 -18.96 1.44 -3.94
CA GLY A 97 -18.25 1.04 -2.72
C GLY A 97 -19.14 0.77 -1.51
N PHE A 98 -20.42 0.48 -1.76
CA PHE A 98 -21.53 0.38 -0.79
C PHE A 98 -21.88 1.68 -0.07
N PHE A 99 -22.14 2.77 -0.81
CA PHE A 99 -22.36 4.12 -0.27
C PHE A 99 -21.13 4.70 0.44
N PHE A 100 -19.94 4.48 -0.09
CA PHE A 100 -18.65 5.01 0.40
C PHE A 100 -18.18 4.45 1.75
N VAL A 101 -19.09 4.00 2.63
CA VAL A 101 -18.75 3.42 3.94
C VAL A 101 -17.92 2.14 3.79
N GLY A 102 -18.28 1.26 2.84
CA GLY A 102 -17.51 0.04 2.57
C GLY A 102 -16.10 0.35 2.09
N TRP A 103 -15.92 1.41 1.29
CA TRP A 103 -14.59 1.87 0.87
C TRP A 103 -13.73 2.33 2.06
N VAL A 104 -14.31 3.05 3.03
CA VAL A 104 -13.58 3.48 4.23
C VAL A 104 -13.21 2.29 5.13
N ILE A 105 -14.13 1.36 5.34
CA ILE A 105 -13.89 0.16 6.16
C ILE A 105 -12.75 -0.68 5.57
N ASP A 106 -12.80 -0.95 4.26
CA ASP A 106 -11.74 -1.70 3.57
C ASP A 106 -10.36 -1.03 3.77
N GLY A 107 -10.29 0.30 3.71
CA GLY A 107 -9.04 1.04 3.93
C GLY A 107 -8.49 0.89 5.35
N ILE A 108 -9.36 0.93 6.36
CA ILE A 108 -8.97 0.72 7.77
C ILE A 108 -8.44 -0.71 7.96
N GLU A 109 -9.18 -1.70 7.46
CA GLU A 109 -8.81 -3.11 7.59
C GLU A 109 -7.48 -3.45 6.90
N ILE A 110 -7.19 -2.81 5.76
CA ILE A 110 -5.89 -2.95 5.08
C ILE A 110 -4.78 -2.32 5.92
N ILE A 111 -4.98 -1.12 6.47
CA ILE A 111 -3.98 -0.45 7.31
C ILE A 111 -3.70 -1.24 8.61
N THR A 112 -4.73 -1.85 9.20
CA THR A 112 -4.60 -2.67 10.41
C THR A 112 -4.14 -4.11 10.12
N GLY A 113 -3.94 -4.48 8.85
CA GLY A 113 -3.58 -5.85 8.45
C GLY A 113 -4.63 -6.90 8.82
N SER A 114 -5.88 -6.48 9.03
CA SER A 114 -6.99 -7.36 9.44
C SER A 114 -7.86 -7.77 8.25
N TYR A 115 -7.63 -7.19 7.08
CA TYR A 115 -8.44 -7.47 5.88
C TYR A 115 -8.29 -8.94 5.45
N PRO A 116 -9.40 -9.65 5.14
CA PRO A 116 -9.34 -11.03 4.68
C PRO A 116 -8.53 -11.20 3.38
N GLY A 117 -7.43 -11.96 3.45
CA GLY A 117 -6.56 -12.24 2.30
C GLY A 117 -5.23 -11.49 2.32
N LEU A 118 -4.96 -10.68 3.36
CA LEU A 118 -3.63 -10.18 3.72
C LEU A 118 -2.83 -11.18 4.57
#